data_AF-A0A9D9C3I9-F1
#
_entry.id   AF-A0A9D9C3I9-F1
#
_cell.length_a   1.000
_cell.length_b   1.000
_cell.length_c   1.000
_cell.angle_alpha   90.00
_cell.angle_beta   90.00
_cell.angle_gamma   90.00
#
_symmetry.space_group_name_H-M   'P 1'
#
loop_
_entity.id
_entity.type
_entity.pdbx_description
1 polymer ?
#
loop_
_entity_poly.entity_id
_entity_poly.type
_entity_poly.pdbx_seq_one_letter_code
_entity_poly.pdbx_strand_id
1 'polypeptide(L)'
;RRQSVESVEASMYERIIADKEAEIQTLRDENQALRDEIDHIKSVLNQLRYAPNAEETTPVAAPVRPSRTIYLAYANAKGMFVRADSRYNEDYSIFKLVTTDCITGSFSIVDNASAHKLALSLPTSVLSNTCICEDMQHGNWARHIVTEREGTAVFENGRWMVMRKTEINFE
;
A
#
# COMPACT_ATOMS: atom_id res chain seq x y z
N ARG A 1 -30.19 -8.68 -48.19
CA ARG A 1 -30.21 -7.62 -47.14
C ARG A 1 -29.68 -8.12 -45.79
N ARG A 2 -30.11 -9.30 -45.29
CA ARG A 2 -29.61 -9.89 -44.03
C ARG A 2 -28.12 -10.26 -44.06
N GLN A 3 -27.67 -10.97 -45.11
CA GLN A 3 -26.25 -11.30 -45.33
C GLN A 3 -25.32 -10.07 -45.43
N SER A 4 -25.84 -8.94 -45.89
CA SER A 4 -25.07 -7.70 -46.03
C SER A 4 -24.84 -6.98 -44.70
N VAL A 5 -25.73 -7.16 -43.72
CA VAL A 5 -25.59 -6.57 -42.38
C VAL A 5 -24.62 -7.40 -41.55
N GLU A 6 -24.74 -8.73 -41.60
CA GLU A 6 -23.82 -9.66 -40.94
C GLU A 6 -22.38 -9.50 -41.44
N SER A 7 -22.19 -9.24 -42.76
CA SER A 7 -20.88 -8.95 -43.33
C SER A 7 -20.26 -7.65 -42.83
N VAL A 8 -21.07 -6.62 -42.57
CA VAL A 8 -20.58 -5.33 -42.05
C VAL A 8 -20.23 -5.46 -40.56
N GLU A 9 -21.06 -6.14 -39.77
CA GLU A 9 -20.77 -6.41 -38.36
C GLU A 9 -19.49 -7.25 -38.21
N ALA A 10 -19.31 -8.32 -39.01
CA ALA A 10 -18.08 -9.11 -39.01
C ALA A 10 -16.83 -8.25 -39.30
N SER A 11 -16.91 -7.37 -40.29
CA SER A 11 -15.79 -6.46 -40.62
C SER A 11 -15.47 -5.46 -39.50
N MET A 12 -16.49 -5.05 -38.72
CA MET A 12 -16.30 -4.16 -37.57
C MET A 12 -15.60 -4.89 -36.42
N TYR A 13 -16.02 -6.12 -36.12
CA TYR A 13 -15.40 -6.93 -35.08
C TYR A 13 -13.95 -7.30 -35.41
N GLU A 14 -13.64 -7.63 -36.67
CA GLU A 14 -12.26 -7.90 -37.12
C GLU A 14 -11.35 -6.69 -36.87
N ARG A 15 -11.83 -5.48 -37.15
CA ARG A 15 -11.06 -4.25 -36.90
C ARG A 15 -10.81 -4.00 -35.42
N ILE A 16 -11.82 -4.22 -34.58
CA ILE A 16 -11.68 -4.09 -33.12
C ILE A 16 -10.69 -5.11 -32.58
N ILE A 17 -10.74 -6.35 -33.07
CA ILE A 17 -9.80 -7.41 -32.67
C ILE A 17 -8.38 -7.01 -33.10
N ALA A 18 -8.18 -6.57 -34.33
CA ALA A 18 -6.86 -6.15 -34.82
C ALA A 18 -6.29 -4.97 -34.01
N ASP A 19 -7.11 -3.97 -33.69
CA ASP A 19 -6.70 -2.84 -32.85
C ASP A 19 -6.33 -3.30 -31.43
N LYS A 20 -7.09 -4.24 -30.86
CA LYS A 20 -6.82 -4.80 -29.53
C LYS A 20 -5.59 -5.70 -29.50
N GLU A 21 -5.34 -6.45 -30.56
CA GLU A 21 -4.12 -7.25 -30.71
C GLU A 21 -2.89 -6.36 -30.84
N ALA A 22 -2.99 -5.24 -31.57
CA ALA A 22 -1.93 -4.25 -31.64
C ALA A 22 -1.64 -3.62 -30.26
N GLU A 23 -2.69 -3.25 -29.51
CA GLU A 23 -2.56 -2.71 -28.15
C GLU A 23 -1.93 -3.73 -27.16
N ILE A 24 -2.31 -5.01 -27.25
CA ILE A 24 -1.71 -6.07 -26.46
C ILE A 24 -0.23 -6.24 -26.80
N GLN A 25 0.12 -6.13 -28.08
CA GLN A 25 1.51 -6.24 -28.51
C GLN A 25 2.36 -5.10 -27.98
N THR A 26 1.88 -3.85 -28.07
CA THR A 26 2.60 -2.69 -27.52
C THR A 26 2.79 -2.81 -26.01
N LEU A 27 1.75 -3.23 -25.28
CA LEU A 27 1.84 -3.43 -23.82
C LEU A 27 2.82 -4.54 -23.45
N ARG A 28 2.93 -5.59 -24.26
CA ARG A 28 3.92 -6.66 -24.06
C ARG A 28 5.34 -6.16 -24.29
N ASP A 29 5.55 -5.36 -25.33
CA ASP A 29 6.85 -4.79 -25.65
C ASP A 29 7.32 -3.83 -24.53
N GLU A 30 6.42 -2.97 -24.02
CA GLU A 30 6.69 -2.10 -22.88
C GLU A 30 7.02 -2.90 -21.61
N ASN A 31 6.26 -3.96 -21.32
CA ASN A 31 6.54 -4.84 -20.18
C ASN A 31 7.90 -5.53 -20.30
N GLN A 32 8.30 -5.92 -21.50
CA GLN A 32 9.61 -6.52 -21.74
C GLN A 32 10.73 -5.49 -21.50
N ALA A 33 10.59 -4.28 -22.03
CA ALA A 33 11.56 -3.21 -21.82
C ALA A 33 11.73 -2.86 -20.32
N LEU A 34 10.62 -2.76 -19.57
CA LEU A 34 10.67 -2.51 -18.13
C LEU A 34 11.35 -3.66 -17.35
N ARG A 35 11.13 -4.91 -17.77
CA ARG A 35 11.82 -6.07 -17.18
C ARG A 35 13.33 -6.00 -17.42
N ASP A 36 13.74 -5.68 -18.63
CA ASP A 36 15.15 -5.54 -18.99
C ASP A 36 15.82 -4.39 -18.20
N GLU A 37 15.13 -3.26 -18.02
CA GLU A 37 15.61 -2.14 -17.19
C GLU A 37 15.77 -2.54 -15.73
N ILE A 38 14.80 -3.26 -15.17
CA ILE A 38 14.87 -3.78 -13.80
C ILE A 38 16.09 -4.71 -13.64
N ASP A 39 16.33 -5.60 -14.61
CA ASP A 39 17.46 -6.53 -14.55
C ASP A 39 18.79 -5.81 -14.73
N HIS A 40 18.85 -4.76 -15.54
CA HIS A 40 20.00 -3.86 -15.63
C HIS A 40 20.28 -3.16 -14.29
N ILE A 41 19.27 -2.55 -13.67
CA ILE A 41 19.41 -1.87 -12.37
C ILE A 41 19.88 -2.85 -11.29
N LYS A 42 19.31 -4.07 -11.24
CA LYS A 42 19.77 -5.12 -10.31
C LYS A 42 21.23 -5.48 -10.55
N SER A 43 21.66 -5.59 -11.80
CA SER A 43 23.06 -5.87 -12.16
C SER A 43 23.99 -4.76 -11.67
N VAL A 44 23.66 -3.50 -11.94
CA VAL A 44 24.43 -2.33 -11.48
C VAL A 44 24.50 -2.29 -9.95
N LEU A 45 23.38 -2.51 -9.26
CA LEU A 45 23.35 -2.57 -7.79
C LEU A 45 24.21 -3.70 -7.25
N ASN A 46 24.23 -4.86 -7.92
CA ASN A 46 25.08 -5.97 -7.52
C ASN A 46 26.56 -5.63 -7.71
N GLN A 47 26.94 -4.99 -8.81
CA GLN A 47 28.32 -4.54 -9.05
C GLN A 47 28.79 -3.51 -8.00
N LEU A 48 27.93 -2.57 -7.60
CA LEU A 48 28.23 -1.61 -6.53
C LEU A 48 28.42 -2.28 -5.15
N ARG A 49 27.80 -3.45 -4.93
CA ARG A 49 27.95 -4.23 -3.69
C ARG A 49 29.29 -4.97 -3.59
N TYR A 50 30.04 -5.09 -4.69
CA TYR A 50 31.33 -5.80 -4.76
C TYR A 50 32.51 -4.87 -5.10
N ALA A 51 32.50 -3.62 -4.64
CA ALA A 51 33.74 -2.83 -4.58
C ALA A 51 34.69 -3.45 -3.54
N PRO A 52 35.97 -3.69 -3.84
CA PRO A 52 36.86 -4.40 -2.93
C PRO A 52 37.35 -3.43 -1.86
N ASN A 53 36.84 -3.57 -0.65
CA ASN A 53 37.63 -3.32 0.54
C ASN A 53 37.37 -4.45 1.53
N ALA A 54 38.42 -5.22 1.78
CA ALA A 54 38.45 -6.32 2.71
C ALA A 54 38.43 -5.80 4.15
N GLU A 55 37.67 -6.46 5.03
CA GLU A 55 38.18 -7.11 6.24
C GLU A 55 37.07 -7.93 6.96
N GLU A 56 37.36 -9.23 7.07
CA GLU A 56 37.06 -10.20 8.14
C GLU A 56 35.64 -10.46 8.72
N THR A 57 35.14 -11.65 8.35
CA THR A 57 34.47 -12.68 9.18
C THR A 57 33.39 -12.28 10.20
N THR A 58 32.14 -12.29 9.75
CA THR A 58 30.97 -12.79 10.50
C THR A 58 29.99 -13.41 9.48
N PRO A 59 29.15 -14.40 9.86
CA PRO A 59 28.17 -14.95 8.93
C PRO A 59 27.20 -13.83 8.54
N VAL A 60 27.32 -13.37 7.29
CA VAL A 60 26.53 -12.27 6.74
C VAL A 60 25.06 -12.71 6.70
N ALA A 61 24.30 -12.28 7.71
CA ALA A 61 22.86 -12.18 7.59
C ALA A 61 22.56 -11.41 6.30
N ALA A 62 21.71 -11.96 5.44
CA ALA A 62 21.29 -11.31 4.20
C ALA A 62 20.94 -9.84 4.47
N PRO A 63 21.23 -8.90 3.55
CA PRO A 63 21.01 -7.48 3.80
C PRO A 63 19.53 -7.24 4.12
N VAL A 64 19.24 -7.01 5.39
CA VAL A 64 17.90 -6.64 5.87
C VAL A 64 17.65 -5.26 5.29
N ARG A 65 16.72 -5.15 4.32
CA ARG A 65 16.31 -3.84 3.80
C ARG A 65 15.81 -3.02 4.99
N PRO A 66 16.24 -1.76 5.15
CA PRO A 66 15.75 -0.94 6.25
C PRO A 66 14.23 -0.78 6.12
N SER A 67 13.52 -1.12 7.18
CA SER A 67 12.09 -0.85 7.27
C SER A 67 11.87 0.67 7.28
N ARG A 68 10.83 1.11 6.58
CA ARG A 68 10.39 2.50 6.56
C ARG A 68 9.12 2.63 7.38
N THR A 69 9.02 3.75 8.10
CA THR A 69 7.83 4.12 8.85
C THR A 69 7.12 5.27 8.15
N ILE A 70 5.81 5.15 8.01
CA ILE A 70 4.92 6.16 7.42
C ILE A 70 3.81 6.42 8.42
N TYR A 71 3.51 7.68 8.70
CA TYR A 71 2.43 8.09 9.58
C TYR A 71 1.21 8.45 8.75
N LEU A 72 0.06 7.87 9.13
CA LEU A 72 -1.18 7.96 8.36
C LEU A 72 -2.26 8.63 9.19
N ALA A 73 -3.10 9.41 8.50
CA ALA A 73 -4.36 9.91 9.06
C ALA A 73 -5.45 8.83 9.01
N TYR A 74 -6.71 9.21 9.23
CA TYR A 74 -7.84 8.30 9.08
C TYR A 74 -8.04 7.86 7.61
N ALA A 75 -8.77 6.76 7.41
CA ALA A 75 -9.20 6.34 6.08
C ALA A 75 -10.62 6.81 5.77
N ASN A 76 -10.87 7.19 4.52
CA ASN A 76 -12.21 7.49 4.05
C ASN A 76 -13.06 6.21 3.85
N ALA A 77 -14.32 6.38 3.45
CA ALA A 77 -15.26 5.25 3.24
C ALA A 77 -14.81 4.24 2.17
N LYS A 78 -13.83 4.57 1.32
CA LYS A 78 -13.22 3.64 0.35
C LYS A 78 -11.99 2.92 0.90
N GLY A 79 -11.66 3.09 2.19
CA GLY A 79 -10.48 2.51 2.81
C GLY A 79 -9.16 3.19 2.41
N MET A 80 -9.19 4.35 1.74
CA MET A 80 -7.97 5.11 1.42
C MET A 80 -7.60 6.03 2.58
N PHE A 81 -6.36 5.96 3.02
CA PHE A 81 -5.80 6.91 3.97
C PHE A 81 -5.76 8.31 3.35
N VAL A 82 -6.33 9.30 4.05
CA VAL A 82 -6.47 10.66 3.50
C VAL A 82 -5.13 11.41 3.44
N ARG A 83 -4.15 10.99 4.24
CA ARG A 83 -2.82 11.59 4.33
C ARG A 83 -1.79 10.57 4.78
N ALA A 84 -0.57 10.72 4.28
CA ALA A 84 0.58 9.88 4.60
C ALA A 84 1.85 10.73 4.60
N ASP A 85 2.62 10.69 5.68
CA ASP A 85 3.84 11.48 5.85
C ASP A 85 4.97 10.63 6.46
N SER A 86 6.22 10.96 6.15
CA SER A 86 7.39 10.29 6.74
C SER A 86 7.71 10.74 8.17
N ARG A 87 7.04 11.80 8.64
CA ARG A 87 7.21 12.37 9.97
C ARG A 87 5.88 12.38 10.70
N TYR A 88 5.94 12.09 12.00
CA TYR A 88 4.77 12.18 12.86
C TYR A 88 4.30 13.64 12.95
N ASN A 89 2.98 13.83 12.91
CA ASN A 89 2.32 15.10 13.14
C ASN A 89 1.13 14.91 14.06
N GLU A 90 1.09 15.66 15.15
CA GLU A 90 0.09 15.52 16.22
C GLU A 90 -1.33 15.94 15.84
N ASP A 91 -1.53 16.70 14.76
CA ASP A 91 -2.83 17.18 14.32
C ASP A 91 -3.61 16.14 13.51
N TYR A 92 -2.92 15.17 12.91
CA TYR A 92 -3.57 14.19 12.02
C TYR A 92 -2.99 12.78 12.03
N SER A 93 -1.82 12.52 12.62
CA SER A 93 -1.21 11.18 12.58
C SER A 93 -1.84 10.27 13.63
N ILE A 94 -2.57 9.26 13.16
CA ILE A 94 -3.31 8.31 14.01
C ILE A 94 -2.69 6.92 13.93
N PHE A 95 -2.21 6.52 12.74
CA PHE A 95 -1.62 5.22 12.51
C PHE A 95 -0.14 5.34 12.13
N LYS A 96 0.64 4.33 12.50
CA LYS A 96 1.97 4.06 11.95
C LYS A 96 1.85 2.88 10.99
N LEU A 97 2.48 2.99 9.83
CA LEU A 97 2.65 1.92 8.87
C LEU A 97 4.13 1.60 8.74
N VAL A 98 4.46 0.32 8.81
CA VAL A 98 5.81 -0.21 8.62
C VAL A 98 5.84 -1.01 7.32
N THR A 99 6.78 -0.67 6.44
CA THR A 99 6.94 -1.31 5.13
C THR A 99 8.42 -1.55 4.82
N THR A 100 8.73 -2.63 4.10
CA THR A 100 10.09 -2.94 3.63
C THR A 100 10.24 -2.74 2.12
N ASP A 101 9.13 -2.71 1.38
CA ASP A 101 9.06 -2.65 -0.08
C ASP A 101 8.41 -1.35 -0.62
N CYS A 102 7.81 -0.54 0.25
CA CYS A 102 6.99 0.64 -0.09
C CYS A 102 5.73 0.33 -0.92
N ILE A 103 5.35 -0.94 -1.02
CA ILE A 103 4.16 -1.41 -1.74
C ILE A 103 3.15 -1.96 -0.76
N THR A 104 3.59 -2.76 0.21
CA THR A 104 2.73 -3.32 1.25
C THR A 104 3.28 -3.00 2.63
N GLY A 105 2.41 -2.89 3.62
CA GLY A 105 2.84 -2.62 4.98
C GLY A 105 1.83 -3.05 6.02
N SER A 106 2.32 -3.29 7.23
CA SER A 106 1.48 -3.48 8.41
C SER A 106 1.27 -2.15 9.09
N PHE A 107 0.05 -1.89 9.57
CA PHE A 107 -0.26 -0.64 10.27
C PHE A 107 -0.96 -0.87 11.61
N SER A 108 -0.66 0.00 12.57
CA SER A 108 -1.20 -0.01 13.93
C SER A 108 -1.43 1.41 14.40
N ILE A 109 -2.21 1.59 15.48
CA ILE A 109 -2.39 2.92 16.08
C ILE A 109 -1.06 3.38 16.67
N VAL A 110 -0.75 4.67 16.52
CA VAL A 110 0.40 5.28 17.19
C VAL A 110 0.11 5.31 18.68
N ASP A 111 0.97 4.65 19.46
CA ASP A 111 0.88 4.61 20.92
C ASP A 111 1.40 5.93 21.53
N ASN A 112 0.60 6.98 21.42
CA ASN A 112 0.83 8.24 22.11
C ASN A 112 -0.47 9.01 22.38
N ALA A 113 -0.40 9.98 23.30
CA ALA A 113 -1.57 10.71 23.77
C ALA A 113 -2.29 11.49 22.65
N SER A 114 -1.55 12.13 21.74
CA SER A 114 -2.15 12.94 20.67
C SER A 114 -2.90 12.08 19.66
N ALA A 115 -2.33 10.94 19.24
CA ALA A 115 -3.00 10.01 18.34
C ALA A 115 -4.23 9.37 18.99
N HIS A 116 -4.15 8.99 20.28
CA HIS A 116 -5.30 8.46 21.02
C HIS A 116 -6.40 9.53 21.14
N LYS A 117 -6.05 10.78 21.44
CA LYS A 117 -7.01 11.88 21.51
C LYS A 117 -7.74 12.10 20.18
N LEU A 118 -7.03 12.06 19.05
CA LEU A 118 -7.62 12.17 17.71
C LEU A 118 -8.51 10.97 17.39
N ALA A 119 -8.05 9.76 17.68
CA ALA A 119 -8.80 8.53 17.49
C ALA A 119 -10.11 8.52 18.29
N LEU A 120 -10.07 9.02 19.52
CA LEU A 120 -11.18 9.03 20.46
C LEU A 120 -12.12 10.24 20.30
N SER A 121 -11.77 11.26 19.52
CA SER A 121 -12.63 12.44 19.37
C SER A 121 -13.94 12.13 18.65
N LEU A 122 -13.89 11.27 17.63
CA LEU A 122 -15.04 10.76 16.88
C LEU A 122 -14.75 9.31 16.44
N PRO A 123 -14.79 8.32 17.37
CA PRO A 123 -14.27 6.98 17.13
C PRO A 123 -14.85 6.32 15.89
N THR A 124 -16.17 6.44 15.68
CA THR A 124 -16.83 5.86 14.50
C THR A 124 -16.34 6.49 13.20
N SER A 125 -16.17 7.81 13.14
CA SER A 125 -15.74 8.48 11.90
C SER A 125 -14.27 8.22 11.59
N VAL A 126 -13.46 8.06 12.63
CA VAL A 126 -11.99 8.01 12.52
C VAL A 126 -11.48 6.58 12.35
N LEU A 127 -12.08 5.61 13.06
CA LEU A 127 -11.55 4.25 13.17
C LEU A 127 -12.34 3.21 12.36
N SER A 128 -13.62 3.42 12.06
CA SER A 128 -14.47 2.36 11.46
C SER A 128 -13.97 1.82 10.11
N ASN A 129 -13.27 2.65 9.33
CA ASN A 129 -12.74 2.25 8.01
C ASN A 129 -11.40 1.50 8.12
N THR A 130 -10.67 1.63 9.22
CA THR A 130 -9.32 1.10 9.41
C THR A 130 -9.25 0.02 10.48
N CYS A 131 -10.20 0.00 11.41
CA CYS A 131 -10.16 -0.80 12.63
C CYS A 131 -11.43 -1.65 12.80
N ILE A 132 -11.29 -2.73 13.55
CA ILE A 132 -12.36 -3.56 14.07
C ILE A 132 -12.24 -3.56 15.60
N CYS A 133 -13.37 -3.35 16.27
CA CYS A 133 -13.50 -3.39 17.71
C CYS A 133 -14.92 -3.88 18.02
N GLU A 134 -15.10 -4.75 19.01
CA GLU A 134 -16.43 -5.24 19.40
C GLU A 134 -17.35 -4.10 19.85
N ASP A 135 -16.77 -3.05 20.44
CA ASP A 135 -17.53 -1.93 21.00
C ASP A 135 -17.12 -0.54 20.51
N MET A 136 -17.17 -0.35 19.18
CA MET A 136 -16.83 0.91 18.52
C MET A 136 -17.71 2.10 18.98
N GLN A 137 -18.91 1.87 19.52
CA GLN A 137 -19.85 2.91 19.93
C GLN A 137 -19.61 3.40 21.36
N HIS A 138 -19.08 2.55 22.25
CA HIS A 138 -18.77 2.96 23.62
C HIS A 138 -17.34 3.47 23.80
N GLY A 139 -16.53 3.62 22.76
CA GLY A 139 -15.15 4.16 22.87
C GLY A 139 -15.01 5.54 23.56
N ASN A 140 -16.10 6.27 23.81
CA ASN A 140 -16.11 7.57 24.48
C ASN A 140 -15.65 7.56 25.94
N TRP A 141 -15.64 6.41 26.63
CA TRP A 141 -15.13 6.30 28.00
C TRP A 141 -13.66 5.87 28.07
N ALA A 142 -13.10 5.39 26.96
CA ALA A 142 -11.73 4.92 26.88
C ALA A 142 -10.74 6.08 26.94
N ARG A 143 -9.58 5.84 27.56
CA ARG A 143 -8.45 6.78 27.58
C ARG A 143 -7.32 6.30 26.67
N HIS A 144 -7.25 5.00 26.42
CA HIS A 144 -6.23 4.37 25.62
C HIS A 144 -6.83 3.43 24.59
N ILE A 145 -6.10 3.24 23.50
CA ILE A 145 -6.42 2.26 22.47
C ILE A 145 -5.23 1.34 22.32
N VAL A 146 -5.46 0.06 22.51
CA VAL A 146 -4.44 -0.97 22.32
C VAL A 146 -4.66 -1.63 20.97
N THR A 147 -3.58 -1.78 20.19
CA THR A 147 -3.62 -2.59 18.97
C THR A 147 -3.35 -4.05 19.33
N GLU A 148 -4.38 -4.89 19.22
CA GLU A 148 -4.27 -6.33 19.45
C GLU A 148 -3.68 -7.04 18.23
N ARG A 149 -4.09 -6.61 17.02
CA ARG A 149 -3.59 -7.13 15.75
C ARG A 149 -3.40 -6.01 14.76
N GLU A 150 -2.19 -5.88 14.23
CA GLU A 150 -1.90 -4.92 13.16
C GLU A 150 -2.77 -5.18 11.93
N GLY A 151 -3.20 -4.13 11.24
CA GLY A 151 -3.84 -4.20 9.93
C GLY A 151 -2.81 -4.29 8.82
N THR A 152 -3.26 -4.44 7.57
CA THR A 152 -2.40 -4.40 6.38
C THR A 152 -2.91 -3.41 5.36
N ALA A 153 -2.00 -2.73 4.69
CA ALA A 153 -2.31 -1.78 3.64
C ALA A 153 -1.41 -1.96 2.41
N VAL A 154 -1.92 -1.52 1.27
CA VAL A 154 -1.21 -1.50 -0.02
C VAL A 154 -1.13 -0.08 -0.54
N PHE A 155 -0.01 0.26 -1.19
CA PHE A 155 0.14 1.54 -1.90
C PHE A 155 -0.29 1.37 -3.35
N GLU A 156 -1.41 2.01 -3.72
CA GLU A 156 -1.97 1.94 -5.07
C GLU A 156 -2.47 3.33 -5.48
N ASN A 157 -2.28 3.71 -6.75
CA ASN A 157 -2.75 4.99 -7.29
C ASN A 157 -2.31 6.22 -6.44
N GLY A 158 -1.09 6.17 -5.90
CA GLY A 158 -0.52 7.25 -5.08
C GLY A 158 -1.07 7.36 -3.66
N ARG A 159 -1.84 6.37 -3.19
CA ARG A 159 -2.43 6.37 -1.84
C ARG A 159 -2.29 5.02 -1.16
N TRP A 160 -2.16 5.04 0.17
CA TRP A 160 -2.28 3.84 0.97
C TRP A 160 -3.75 3.44 1.10
N MET A 161 -4.05 2.17 0.90
CA MET A 161 -5.39 1.59 0.99
C MET A 161 -5.40 0.42 1.97
N VAL A 162 -6.41 0.38 2.83
CA VAL A 162 -6.61 -0.70 3.80
C VAL A 162 -6.96 -2.00 3.07
N MET A 163 -6.17 -3.04 3.28
CA MET A 163 -6.45 -4.41 2.81
C MET A 163 -7.06 -5.26 3.92
N ARG A 164 -6.52 -5.14 5.14
CA ARG A 164 -7.07 -5.76 6.35
C ARG A 164 -7.08 -4.73 7.47
N LYS A 165 -8.20 -4.64 8.17
CA LYS A 165 -8.35 -3.74 9.31
C LYS A 165 -7.51 -4.20 10.52
N THR A 166 -7.12 -3.24 11.33
CA THR A 166 -6.45 -3.45 12.63
C THR A 166 -7.47 -3.86 13.68
N GLU A 167 -7.20 -4.88 14.48
CA GLU A 167 -8.03 -5.21 15.64
C GLU A 167 -7.53 -4.41 16.84
N ILE A 168 -8.46 -3.73 17.51
CA ILE A 168 -8.15 -2.84 18.62
C ILE A 168 -9.08 -3.08 19.79
N ASN A 169 -8.58 -2.80 20.99
CA ASN A 169 -9.35 -2.76 22.21
C ASN A 169 -9.26 -1.39 22.88
N PHE A 170 -10.35 -1.00 23.54
CA PHE A 170 -10.44 0.23 24.31
C PHE A 170 -10.12 -0.04 25.78
N GLU A 171 -9.29 0.82 26.39
CA GLU A 171 -8.90 0.76 27.80
C GLU A 171 -9.11 2.10 28.52
#